data_AF-A0A6A1WPV0-F1
#
_entry.id   AF-A0A6A1WPV0-F1
#
_cell.length_a   1.000
_cell.length_b   1.000
_cell.length_c   1.000
_cell.angle_alpha   90.00
_cell.angle_beta   90.00
_cell.angle_gamma   90.00
#
_symmetry.space_group_name_H-M   'P 1'
#
loop_
_entity.id
_entity.type
_entity.pdbx_description
1 polymer ?
#
loop_
_entity_poly.entity_id
_entity_poly.type
_entity_poly.pdbx_seq_one_letter_code
_entity_poly.pdbx_strand_id
1 'polypeptide(L)'
;MLFGKVVFDRKVSPHAVQEIFFRVWAFAPSLQIEDLQENRFLFIFDSREERELALSKGPWNVRGNLLTLKNWHSSISWQERDLSTATLWAQLHGMPLSGYNSETIQSMGALIGQVVESDYPKNQLILCTNYPRQKVEIDTSLPLVPRCFLPHPKLPPTVITFRYEQLSGFCTLCGRLSHIKNMCTIPTNFALLGYIWA
;
A
#
# COMPACT_ATOMS: atom_id res chain seq x y z
N MET A 1 7.00 -12.02 16.97
CA MET A 1 6.02 -10.93 17.14
C MET A 1 6.08 -9.97 15.96
N LEU A 2 4.92 -9.56 15.47
CA LEU A 2 4.75 -8.42 14.56
C LEU A 2 3.90 -7.36 15.25
N PHE A 3 4.17 -6.12 14.90
CA PHE A 3 3.37 -4.98 15.33
C PHE A 3 2.71 -4.37 14.12
N GLY A 4 1.40 -4.14 14.21
CA GLY A 4 0.63 -3.63 13.09
C GLY A 4 -0.36 -2.55 13.48
N LYS A 5 -0.79 -1.78 12.48
CA LYS A 5 -1.78 -0.73 12.60
C LYS A 5 -2.73 -0.79 11.43
N VAL A 6 -4.03 -0.83 11.70
CA VAL A 6 -5.04 -0.67 10.66
C VAL A 6 -5.12 0.83 10.33
N VAL A 7 -4.82 1.18 9.09
CA VAL A 7 -4.85 2.55 8.58
C VAL A 7 -6.30 2.96 8.38
N PHE A 8 -6.91 3.45 9.46
CA PHE A 8 -8.28 3.93 9.46
C PHE A 8 -8.50 4.92 10.62
N ASP A 9 -9.24 6.00 10.37
CA ASP A 9 -9.45 7.09 11.35
C ASP A 9 -10.45 6.70 12.46
N ARG A 10 -11.31 5.70 12.22
CA ARG A 10 -12.25 5.21 13.24
C ARG A 10 -11.72 3.96 13.92
N LYS A 11 -12.13 3.76 15.17
CA LYS A 11 -11.81 2.54 15.92
C LYS A 11 -12.32 1.30 15.19
N VAL A 12 -11.42 0.37 14.95
CA VAL A 12 -11.69 -0.95 14.38
C VAL A 12 -11.99 -1.92 15.52
N SER A 13 -12.97 -2.80 15.31
CA SER A 13 -13.29 -3.83 16.30
C SER A 13 -12.14 -4.83 16.43
N PRO A 14 -11.56 -5.03 17.63
CA PRO A 14 -10.51 -6.04 17.84
C PRO A 14 -10.96 -7.45 17.46
N HIS A 15 -12.23 -7.78 17.74
CA HIS A 15 -12.83 -9.05 17.34
C HIS A 15 -12.83 -9.23 15.82
N ALA A 16 -13.10 -8.18 15.04
CA ALA A 16 -13.05 -8.27 13.58
C ALA A 16 -11.62 -8.50 13.06
N VAL A 17 -10.61 -7.94 13.72
CA VAL A 17 -9.19 -8.19 13.42
C VAL A 17 -8.87 -9.66 13.70
N GLN A 18 -9.24 -10.15 14.88
CA GLN A 18 -9.03 -11.55 15.27
C GLN A 18 -9.68 -12.53 14.30
N GLU A 19 -10.96 -12.37 14.00
CA GLU A 19 -11.71 -13.24 13.08
C GLU A 19 -11.05 -13.30 11.69
N ILE A 20 -10.62 -12.15 11.17
CA ILE A 20 -9.97 -12.07 9.85
C ILE A 20 -8.62 -12.79 9.88
N PHE A 21 -7.75 -12.48 10.86
CA PHE A 21 -6.39 -12.99 10.88
C PHE A 21 -6.27 -14.45 11.31
N PHE A 22 -7.16 -14.96 12.16
CA PHE A 22 -7.25 -16.40 12.41
C PHE A 22 -7.62 -17.17 11.14
N ARG A 23 -8.43 -16.58 10.25
CA ARG A 23 -8.78 -17.19 8.96
C ARG A 23 -7.68 -17.05 7.92
N VAL A 24 -7.16 -15.85 7.68
CA VAL A 24 -6.18 -15.62 6.59
C VAL A 24 -4.78 -16.13 6.94
N TRP A 25 -4.45 -16.22 8.23
CA TRP A 25 -3.21 -16.82 8.73
C TRP A 25 -3.47 -18.18 9.40
N ALA A 26 -4.32 -19.00 8.79
CA ALA A 26 -4.56 -20.38 9.24
C ALA A 26 -3.29 -21.26 9.29
N PHE A 27 -2.18 -20.79 8.70
CA PHE A 27 -0.86 -21.41 8.83
C PHE A 27 -0.22 -21.22 10.22
N ALA A 28 -0.74 -20.31 11.05
CA ALA A 28 -0.28 -20.02 12.41
C ALA A 28 -1.41 -20.32 13.40
N PRO A 29 -1.66 -21.60 13.76
CA PRO A 29 -2.81 -22.02 14.55
C PRO A 29 -2.79 -21.48 16.00
N SER A 30 -1.60 -21.21 16.54
CA SER A 30 -1.41 -20.65 17.89
C SER A 30 -1.33 -19.13 17.93
N LEU A 31 -1.64 -18.45 16.81
CA LEU A 31 -1.55 -16.98 16.72
C LEU A 31 -2.31 -16.32 17.89
N GLN A 32 -1.64 -15.42 18.60
CA GLN A 32 -2.28 -14.54 19.58
C GLN A 32 -2.29 -13.11 19.07
N ILE A 33 -3.35 -12.37 19.38
CA ILE A 33 -3.57 -11.00 18.91
C ILE A 33 -4.00 -10.14 20.10
N GLU A 34 -3.14 -9.19 20.47
CA GLU A 34 -3.40 -8.21 21.53
C GLU A 34 -3.78 -6.86 20.94
N ASP A 35 -4.83 -6.23 21.49
CA ASP A 35 -5.22 -4.86 21.17
C ASP A 35 -4.37 -3.87 21.97
N LEU A 36 -3.60 -3.04 21.26
CA LEU A 36 -2.74 -2.01 21.84
C LEU A 36 -3.37 -0.61 21.73
N GLN A 37 -4.67 -0.52 21.43
CA GLN A 37 -5.44 0.71 21.22
C GLN A 37 -5.04 1.45 19.94
N GLU A 38 -5.79 2.50 19.56
CA GLU A 38 -5.52 3.32 18.37
C GLU A 38 -5.35 2.51 17.07
N ASN A 39 -6.14 1.43 16.93
CA ASN A 39 -6.05 0.48 15.82
C ASN A 39 -4.68 -0.20 15.68
N ARG A 40 -3.87 -0.23 16.75
CA ARG A 40 -2.59 -0.94 16.83
C ARG A 40 -2.78 -2.31 17.47
N PHE A 41 -2.08 -3.30 16.94
CA PHE A 41 -2.21 -4.70 17.35
C PHE A 41 -0.84 -5.36 17.43
N LEU A 42 -0.67 -6.24 18.41
CA LEU A 42 0.49 -7.13 18.49
C LEU A 42 0.08 -8.53 18.05
N PHE A 43 0.79 -9.07 17.06
CA PHE A 43 0.60 -10.42 16.57
C PHE A 43 1.74 -11.29 17.06
N ILE A 44 1.43 -12.30 17.86
CA ILE A 44 2.40 -13.19 18.49
C ILE A 44 2.32 -14.54 17.76
N PHE A 45 3.43 -14.91 17.14
CA PHE A 45 3.60 -16.15 16.37
C PHE A 45 4.52 -17.08 17.15
N ASP A 46 4.31 -18.39 17.03
CA ASP A 46 5.12 -19.40 17.69
C ASP A 46 6.49 -19.53 17.04
N SER A 47 6.56 -19.32 15.72
CA SER A 47 7.78 -19.50 14.94
C SER A 47 8.19 -18.25 14.15
N ARG A 48 9.47 -18.22 13.78
CA ARG A 48 10.03 -17.17 12.92
C ARG A 48 9.48 -17.29 11.50
N GLU A 49 9.27 -18.52 11.04
CA GLU A 49 8.82 -18.89 9.72
C GLU A 49 7.38 -18.40 9.47
N GLU A 50 6.47 -18.61 10.43
CA GLU A 50 5.10 -18.07 10.37
C GLU A 50 5.09 -16.55 10.28
N ARG A 51 5.93 -15.90 11.10
CA ARG A 51 6.07 -14.44 11.13
C ARG A 51 6.55 -13.90 9.77
N GLU A 52 7.56 -14.52 9.19
CA GLU A 52 8.10 -14.13 7.88
C GLU A 52 7.10 -14.42 6.74
N LEU A 53 6.33 -15.50 6.86
CA LEU A 53 5.25 -15.82 5.93
C LEU A 53 4.12 -14.77 5.99
N ALA A 54 3.76 -14.31 7.19
CA ALA A 54 2.79 -13.22 7.37
C ALA A 54 3.29 -11.91 6.75
N LEU A 55 4.57 -11.55 6.90
CA LEU A 55 5.13 -10.35 6.28
C LEU A 55 5.20 -10.44 4.75
N SER A 56 5.62 -11.59 4.22
CA SER A 56 5.86 -11.78 2.77
C SER A 56 4.57 -11.85 1.94
N LYS A 57 3.49 -12.39 2.49
CA LYS A 57 2.20 -12.55 1.80
C LYS A 57 1.31 -11.31 1.82
N GLY A 58 1.74 -10.23 2.47
CA GLY A 58 1.02 -8.95 2.47
C GLY A 58 0.95 -8.29 1.08
N PRO A 59 0.17 -7.22 0.92
CA PRO A 59 -0.48 -6.46 1.99
C PRO A 59 -1.73 -7.14 2.56
N TRP A 60 -2.11 -6.78 3.79
CA TRP A 60 -3.28 -7.31 4.47
C TRP A 60 -4.33 -6.23 4.68
N ASN A 61 -5.59 -6.62 4.75
CA ASN A 61 -6.69 -5.68 4.94
C ASN A 61 -7.67 -6.16 6.01
N VAL A 62 -8.20 -5.21 6.76
CA VAL A 62 -9.29 -5.39 7.71
C VAL A 62 -10.51 -4.64 7.20
N ARG A 63 -11.49 -5.38 6.65
CA ARG A 63 -12.71 -4.83 6.04
C ARG A 63 -12.41 -3.72 5.02
N GLY A 64 -11.40 -3.96 4.20
CA GLY A 64 -10.95 -3.05 3.14
C GLY A 64 -9.90 -2.04 3.56
N ASN A 65 -9.64 -1.83 4.86
CA ASN A 65 -8.62 -0.89 5.34
C ASN A 65 -7.28 -1.59 5.47
N LEU A 66 -6.21 -0.94 4.99
CA LEU A 66 -4.87 -1.50 4.97
C LEU A 66 -4.33 -1.75 6.39
N LEU A 67 -3.69 -2.90 6.61
CA LEU A 67 -2.90 -3.18 7.80
C LEU A 67 -1.41 -3.00 7.46
N THR A 68 -0.76 -2.04 8.11
CA THR A 68 0.71 -1.94 8.12
C THR A 68 1.26 -2.98 9.09
N LEU A 69 2.33 -3.68 8.73
CA LEU A 69 3.00 -4.67 9.60
C LEU A 69 4.51 -4.42 9.62
N LYS A 70 5.10 -4.43 10.81
CA LYS A 70 6.56 -4.36 11.01
C LYS A 70 7.01 -5.36 12.07
N ASN A 71 8.29 -5.74 12.03
CA ASN A 71 8.89 -6.57 13.07
C ASN A 71 8.85 -5.87 14.42
N TRP A 72 8.45 -6.61 15.46
CA TRP A 72 8.53 -6.12 16.82
C TRP A 72 9.91 -6.40 17.43
N HIS A 73 10.58 -5.33 17.89
CA HIS A 73 11.81 -5.39 18.70
C HIS A 73 11.51 -4.87 20.11
N SER A 74 11.99 -5.53 21.17
CA SER A 74 11.64 -5.19 22.56
C SER A 74 12.25 -3.90 23.11
N SER A 75 13.10 -3.21 22.33
CA SER A 75 13.87 -2.05 22.79
C SER A 75 13.14 -0.71 22.79
N ILE A 76 11.92 -0.63 22.26
CA ILE A 76 11.17 0.63 22.07
C ILE A 76 9.70 0.41 22.45
N SER A 77 9.07 1.40 23.10
CA SER A 77 7.65 1.33 23.45
C SER A 77 6.75 1.31 22.21
N TRP A 78 5.57 0.71 22.30
CA TRP A 78 4.68 0.57 21.13
C TRP A 78 4.12 1.92 20.64
N GLN A 79 4.03 2.92 21.52
CA GLN A 79 3.58 4.28 21.19
C GLN A 79 4.58 5.01 20.29
N GLU A 80 5.87 4.79 20.51
CA GLU A 80 6.98 5.45 19.80
C GLU A 80 7.28 4.79 18.44
N ARG A 81 6.62 3.66 18.15
CA ARG A 81 6.80 2.92 16.91
C ARG A 81 6.08 3.59 15.75
N ASP A 82 6.89 3.92 14.74
CA ASP A 82 6.39 4.43 13.48
C ASP A 82 5.83 3.33 12.57
N LEU A 83 4.51 3.36 12.40
CA LEU A 83 3.73 2.57 11.46
C LEU A 83 3.10 3.46 10.38
N SER A 84 3.72 4.59 10.07
CA SER A 84 3.30 5.49 9.00
C SER A 84 3.57 4.90 7.62
N THR A 85 4.43 3.89 7.47
CA THR A 85 4.75 3.32 6.16
C THR A 85 4.06 1.98 5.88
N ALA A 86 3.76 1.74 4.61
CA ALA A 86 3.24 0.46 4.11
C ALA A 86 3.87 0.09 2.77
N THR A 87 4.06 -1.20 2.54
CA THR A 87 4.59 -1.71 1.27
C THR A 87 3.48 -2.29 0.39
N LEU A 88 3.34 -1.77 -0.82
CA LEU A 88 2.28 -2.15 -1.77
C LEU A 88 2.85 -2.36 -3.17
N TRP A 89 2.23 -3.22 -3.96
CA TRP A 89 2.49 -3.28 -5.39
C TRP A 89 1.71 -2.18 -6.12
N ALA A 90 2.40 -1.40 -6.94
CA ALA A 90 1.82 -0.42 -7.84
C ALA A 90 2.08 -0.84 -9.29
N GLN A 91 1.02 -0.93 -10.08
CA GLN A 91 1.06 -1.23 -11.51
C GLN A 91 1.11 0.07 -12.32
N LEU A 92 1.97 0.11 -13.33
CA LEU A 92 2.19 1.27 -14.20
C LEU A 92 1.43 1.06 -15.52
N HIS A 93 0.28 1.70 -15.67
CA HIS A 93 -0.58 1.57 -16.85
C HIS A 93 -0.38 2.71 -17.84
N GLY A 94 -0.47 2.41 -19.14
CA GLY A 94 -0.36 3.40 -20.22
C GLY A 94 1.07 3.73 -20.64
N MET A 95 2.07 2.95 -20.20
CA MET A 95 3.46 3.16 -20.57
C MET A 95 3.69 2.80 -22.05
N PRO A 96 4.27 3.72 -22.85
CA PRO A 96 4.66 3.41 -24.22
C PRO A 96 5.91 2.52 -24.23
N LEU A 97 6.12 1.76 -25.31
CA LEU A 97 7.26 0.83 -25.40
C LEU A 97 8.62 1.51 -25.25
N SER A 98 8.73 2.78 -25.68
CA SER A 98 9.92 3.60 -25.49
C SER A 98 10.25 3.86 -24.01
N GLY A 99 9.27 3.78 -23.12
CA GLY A 99 9.43 3.92 -21.67
C GLY A 99 9.74 2.62 -20.93
N TYR A 100 9.72 1.45 -21.59
CA TYR A 100 10.02 0.15 -20.97
C TYR A 100 11.53 -0.06 -20.81
N ASN A 101 12.15 0.75 -19.96
CA ASN A 101 13.53 0.58 -19.52
C ASN A 101 13.61 0.73 -17.99
N SER A 102 14.65 0.14 -17.39
CA SER A 102 14.79 0.07 -15.92
C SER A 102 14.83 1.44 -15.27
N GLU A 103 15.52 2.42 -15.87
CA GLU A 103 15.68 3.76 -15.31
C GLU A 103 14.35 4.52 -15.28
N THR A 104 13.59 4.46 -16.39
CA THR A 104 12.27 5.07 -16.48
C THR A 104 11.31 4.40 -15.50
N ILE A 105 11.24 3.07 -15.46
CA ILE A 105 10.35 2.37 -14.53
C ILE A 105 10.73 2.70 -13.08
N GLN A 106 12.02 2.67 -12.72
CA GLN A 106 12.48 3.00 -11.38
C GLN A 106 12.15 4.43 -10.97
N SER A 107 12.37 5.41 -11.85
CA SER A 107 12.03 6.82 -11.58
C SER A 107 10.52 7.03 -11.41
N MET A 108 9.67 6.35 -12.18
CA MET A 108 8.22 6.44 -12.02
C MET A 108 7.77 5.88 -10.66
N GLY A 109 8.32 4.75 -10.23
CA GLY A 109 8.04 4.19 -8.89
C GLY A 109 8.50 5.09 -7.75
N ALA A 110 9.64 5.76 -7.93
CA ALA A 110 10.19 6.70 -6.94
C ALA A 110 9.26 7.91 -6.68
N LEU A 111 8.36 8.24 -7.63
CA LEU A 111 7.33 9.26 -7.41
C LEU A 111 6.27 8.82 -6.41
N ILE A 112 6.05 7.51 -6.27
CA ILE A 112 5.07 6.93 -5.35
C ILE A 112 5.66 6.81 -3.94
N GLY A 113 6.92 6.38 -3.86
CA GLY A 113 7.61 6.11 -2.60
C GLY A 113 8.93 5.38 -2.83
N GLN A 114 9.49 4.76 -1.78
CA GLN A 114 10.74 4.03 -1.90
C GLN A 114 10.51 2.71 -2.65
N VAL A 115 11.14 2.54 -3.81
CA VAL A 115 11.06 1.30 -4.59
C VAL A 115 11.85 0.19 -3.88
N VAL A 116 11.15 -0.87 -3.48
CA VAL A 116 11.70 -2.06 -2.81
C VAL A 116 12.00 -3.15 -3.84
N GLU A 117 11.10 -3.33 -4.81
CA GLU A 117 11.19 -4.39 -5.82
C GLU A 117 10.59 -3.90 -7.13
N SER A 118 11.11 -4.37 -8.26
CA SER A 118 10.57 -4.05 -9.59
C SER A 118 10.40 -5.34 -10.39
N ASP A 119 9.21 -5.52 -10.93
CA ASP A 119 8.84 -6.65 -11.77
C ASP A 119 8.33 -6.11 -13.11
N TYR A 120 9.12 -6.33 -14.16
CA TYR A 120 8.80 -5.91 -15.50
C TYR A 120 9.36 -6.92 -16.51
N PRO A 121 8.65 -7.16 -17.64
CA PRO A 121 9.08 -8.13 -18.63
C PRO A 121 10.42 -7.68 -19.24
N LYS A 122 11.46 -8.52 -19.08
CA LYS A 122 12.79 -8.27 -19.66
C LYS A 122 12.82 -8.45 -21.18
N ASN A 123 11.86 -9.20 -21.73
CA ASN A 123 11.73 -9.44 -23.17
C ASN A 123 10.60 -8.59 -23.74
N GLN A 124 10.97 -7.66 -24.63
CA GLN A 124 10.09 -6.73 -25.36
C GLN A 124 9.10 -7.40 -26.34
N LEU A 125 8.90 -8.72 -26.29
CA LEU A 125 8.00 -9.44 -27.21
C LEU A 125 6.64 -9.79 -26.56
N ILE A 126 6.46 -9.55 -25.26
CA ILE A 126 5.24 -9.89 -24.50
C ILE A 126 4.45 -8.61 -24.12
N LEU A 127 4.40 -7.63 -25.03
CA LEU A 127 4.12 -6.22 -24.68
C LEU A 127 2.65 -5.78 -24.71
N CYS A 128 1.69 -6.64 -25.06
CA CYS A 128 0.29 -6.19 -25.22
C CYS A 128 -0.60 -6.46 -24.00
N THR A 129 -0.14 -7.22 -23.00
CA THR A 129 -0.98 -7.58 -21.82
C THR A 129 -0.32 -7.33 -20.47
N ASN A 130 0.96 -6.98 -20.42
CA ASN A 130 1.72 -6.88 -19.16
C ASN A 130 2.19 -5.44 -18.88
N TYR A 131 1.68 -4.87 -17.80
CA TYR A 131 2.15 -3.61 -17.21
C TYR A 131 3.37 -3.87 -16.30
N PRO A 132 4.38 -2.99 -16.24
CA PRO A 132 5.38 -3.01 -15.19
C PRO A 132 4.68 -2.86 -13.84
N ARG A 133 5.19 -3.55 -12.82
CA ARG A 133 4.75 -3.32 -11.44
C ARG A 133 5.95 -3.14 -10.53
N GLN A 134 5.78 -2.32 -9.50
CA GLN A 134 6.82 -2.04 -8.53
C GLN A 134 6.25 -2.16 -7.13
N LYS A 135 7.00 -2.83 -6.27
CA LYS A 135 6.73 -2.87 -4.85
C LYS A 135 7.34 -1.62 -4.25
N VAL A 136 6.50 -0.75 -3.70
CA VAL A 136 6.87 0.56 -3.17
C VAL A 136 6.48 0.65 -1.71
N GLU A 137 7.38 1.19 -0.88
CA GLU A 137 7.05 1.64 0.46
C GLU A 137 6.53 3.09 0.39
N ILE A 138 5.30 3.29 0.86
CA ILE A 138 4.60 4.58 0.85
C ILE A 138 4.33 5.06 2.27
N ASP A 139 4.23 6.38 2.43
CA ASP A 139 3.70 7.00 3.63
C ASP A 139 2.16 6.98 3.59
N THR A 140 1.55 6.25 4.52
CA THR A 140 0.11 6.08 4.69
C THR A 140 -0.60 7.35 5.17
N SER A 141 0.16 8.35 5.65
CA SER A 141 -0.35 9.67 6.01
C SER A 141 -0.54 10.58 4.80
N LEU A 142 -0.01 10.21 3.63
CA LEU A 142 -0.13 10.98 2.40
C LEU A 142 -1.21 10.38 1.46
N PRO A 143 -1.79 11.20 0.58
CA PRO A 143 -2.59 10.70 -0.54
C PRO A 143 -1.79 9.75 -1.43
N LEU A 144 -2.45 8.71 -1.94
CA LEU A 144 -1.91 7.88 -3.00
C LEU A 144 -1.64 8.72 -4.25
N VAL A 145 -0.56 8.38 -4.96
CA VAL A 145 -0.22 8.99 -6.24
C VAL A 145 -0.99 8.26 -7.33
N PRO A 146 -1.91 8.94 -8.03
CA PRO A 146 -2.81 8.25 -8.95
C PRO A 146 -2.26 8.11 -10.36
N ARG A 147 -1.39 9.04 -10.76
CA ARG A 147 -0.76 9.09 -12.07
C ARG A 147 0.51 9.94 -12.03
N CYS A 148 1.35 9.78 -13.05
CA CYS A 148 2.44 10.68 -13.35
C CYS A 148 2.48 10.95 -14.86
N PHE A 149 3.36 11.87 -15.26
CA PHE A 149 3.58 12.24 -16.65
C PHE A 149 4.96 11.77 -17.08
N LEU A 150 5.01 10.92 -18.11
CA LEU A 150 6.23 10.53 -18.79
C LEU A 150 6.55 11.58 -19.87
N PRO A 151 7.65 12.36 -19.74
CA PRO A 151 8.00 13.37 -20.73
C PRO A 151 8.30 12.75 -22.09
N HIS A 152 7.94 13.45 -23.16
CA HIS A 152 8.33 13.08 -24.52
C HIS A 152 9.00 14.29 -25.21
N PRO A 153 10.13 14.12 -25.93
CA PRO A 153 10.87 15.27 -26.48
C PRO A 153 10.11 16.10 -27.51
N LYS A 154 9.17 15.47 -28.24
CA LYS A 154 8.46 16.08 -29.39
C LYS A 154 6.93 16.04 -29.30
N LEU A 155 6.38 15.41 -28.27
CA LEU A 155 4.94 15.16 -28.12
C LEU A 155 4.52 15.56 -26.71
N PRO A 156 3.22 15.76 -26.46
CA PRO A 156 2.71 15.90 -25.11
C PRO A 156 3.16 14.74 -24.20
N PRO A 157 3.37 14.98 -22.90
CA PRO A 157 3.70 13.92 -21.96
C PRO A 157 2.66 12.80 -21.98
N THR A 158 3.12 11.56 -21.90
CA THR A 158 2.22 10.41 -21.79
C THR A 158 1.78 10.26 -20.33
N VAL A 159 0.48 10.13 -20.10
CA VAL A 159 -0.08 9.92 -18.76
C VAL A 159 0.09 8.46 -18.37
N ILE A 160 0.82 8.22 -17.30
CA ILE A 160 0.97 6.89 -16.69
C ILE A 160 0.05 6.82 -15.48
N THR A 161 -0.87 5.87 -15.44
CA THR A 161 -1.81 5.69 -14.33
C THR A 161 -1.31 4.61 -13.39
N PHE A 162 -1.31 4.88 -12.09
CA PHE A 162 -0.95 3.89 -11.08
C PHE A 162 -2.19 3.14 -10.59
N ARG A 163 -2.08 1.81 -10.50
CA ARG A 163 -3.08 0.97 -9.84
C ARG A 163 -2.43 0.16 -8.72
N TYR A 164 -2.90 0.36 -7.50
CA TYR A 164 -2.39 -0.33 -6.32
C TYR A 164 -3.06 -1.68 -6.16
N GLU A 165 -2.27 -2.75 -6.03
CA GLU A 165 -2.80 -4.10 -5.87
C GLU A 165 -3.34 -4.32 -4.45
N GLN A 166 -4.44 -5.09 -4.36
CA GLN A 166 -5.04 -5.51 -3.09
C GLN A 166 -5.40 -4.34 -2.16
N LEU A 167 -5.70 -3.17 -2.73
CA LEU A 167 -6.09 -1.97 -2.00
C LEU A 167 -7.52 -1.57 -2.36
N SER A 168 -8.43 -1.63 -1.40
CA SER A 168 -9.86 -1.34 -1.62
C SER A 168 -10.41 -0.19 -0.77
N GLY A 169 -9.81 0.09 0.39
CA GLY A 169 -10.27 1.12 1.33
C GLY A 169 -9.37 2.35 1.26
N PHE A 170 -9.77 3.30 0.42
CA PHE A 170 -9.19 4.64 0.39
C PHE A 170 -10.23 5.67 -0.06
N CYS A 171 -9.96 6.93 0.20
CA CYS A 171 -10.82 8.02 -0.20
C CYS A 171 -10.62 8.33 -1.69
N THR A 172 -11.61 8.04 -2.52
CA THR A 172 -11.53 8.32 -3.97
C THR A 172 -11.59 9.82 -4.30
N LEU A 173 -11.81 10.70 -3.32
CA LEU A 173 -11.77 12.15 -3.52
C LEU A 173 -10.37 12.73 -3.26
N CYS A 174 -9.73 12.32 -2.17
CA CYS A 174 -8.46 12.91 -1.71
C CYS A 174 -7.28 11.94 -1.68
N GLY A 175 -7.46 10.69 -2.09
CA GLY A 175 -6.41 9.67 -2.16
C GLY A 175 -5.93 9.11 -0.82
N ARG A 176 -6.43 9.59 0.32
CA ARG A 176 -5.97 9.13 1.66
C ARG A 176 -6.50 7.74 2.00
N LEU A 177 -5.65 6.92 2.63
CA LEU A 177 -6.00 5.57 3.11
C LEU A 177 -6.85 5.57 4.38
N SER A 178 -6.81 6.65 5.15
CA SER A 178 -7.37 6.70 6.50
C SER A 178 -8.91 6.71 6.55
N HIS A 179 -9.59 7.01 5.44
CA HIS A 179 -11.04 7.10 5.39
C HIS A 179 -11.58 6.81 3.98
N ILE A 180 -12.89 6.59 3.91
CA ILE A 180 -13.64 6.46 2.64
C ILE A 180 -14.25 7.79 2.22
N LYS A 181 -14.65 7.90 0.95
CA LYS A 181 -15.25 9.11 0.36
C LYS A 181 -16.33 9.76 1.24
N ASN A 182 -17.24 8.97 1.82
CA ASN A 182 -18.37 9.46 2.61
C ASN A 182 -17.95 10.08 3.96
N MET A 183 -16.71 9.87 4.39
CA MET A 183 -16.13 10.41 5.61
C MET A 183 -15.10 11.51 5.31
N CYS A 184 -14.94 11.88 4.05
CA CYS A 184 -13.99 12.90 3.64
C CYS A 184 -14.52 14.30 4.00
N THR A 185 -13.66 15.11 4.59
CA THR A 185 -13.97 16.51 4.93
C THR A 185 -13.61 17.49 3.81
N ILE A 186 -12.93 17.03 2.75
CA ILE A 186 -12.59 17.87 1.60
C ILE A 186 -13.87 18.11 0.77
N PRO A 187 -14.23 19.38 0.49
CA PRO A 187 -15.43 19.67 -0.29
C PRO A 187 -15.29 19.12 -1.71
N THR A 188 -16.33 18.44 -2.20
CA THR A 188 -16.35 17.78 -3.51
C THR A 188 -16.02 18.71 -4.68
N ASN A 189 -16.28 20.02 -4.55
CA ASN A 189 -15.95 21.01 -5.59
C ASN A 189 -14.44 21.25 -5.78
N PHE A 190 -13.60 20.97 -4.77
CA PHE A 190 -12.14 21.09 -4.91
C PHE A 190 -11.52 19.91 -5.67
N ALA A 191 -12.19 18.75 -5.70
CA ALA A 191 -11.74 17.60 -6.49
C ALA A 191 -11.98 17.80 -8.00
N LEU A 192 -12.99 18.59 -8.38
CA LEU A 192 -13.33 18.89 -9.78
C LEU A 192 -12.47 19.98 -10.42
N LEU A 193 -11.84 20.84 -9.60
CA LEU A 193 -11.00 21.94 -10.07
C LEU A 193 -9.54 21.54 -10.36
N GLY A 194 -9.21 20.25 -10.34
CA GLY A 194 -7.86 19.77 -10.67
C GLY A 194 -6.77 20.09 -9.63
N TYR A 195 -7.06 20.83 -8.57
CA TYR A 195 -6.05 21.24 -7.57
C TYR A 195 -5.51 20.10 -6.68
N ILE A 196 -6.10 18.90 -6.76
CA ILE A 196 -5.61 17.68 -6.08
C ILE A 196 -5.09 16.66 -7.13
N TRP A 197 -5.23 16.96 -8.43
CA TRP A 197 -5.07 16.02 -9.53
C TRP A 197 -4.51 16.68 -10.81
N ALA A 198 -3.64 17.68 -10.68
CA ALA A 198 -2.90 18.32 -11.76
C ALA A 198 -1.41 18.01 -11.63
#